data_AF-A0A1N6CVJ3-F1
#
_entry.id   AF-A0A1N6CVJ3-F1
#
_cell.length_a   1.000
_cell.length_b   1.000
_cell.length_c   1.000
_cell.angle_alpha   90.00
_cell.angle_beta   90.00
_cell.angle_gamma   90.00
#
_symmetry.space_group_name_H-M   'P 1'
#
loop_
_entity.id
_entity.type
_entity.pdbx_description
1 polymer ?
#
loop_
_entity_poly.entity_id
_entity_poly.type
_entity_poly.pdbx_seq_one_letter_code
_entity_poly.pdbx_strand_id
1 'polypeptide(L)'
;MKPVLHRLFLPLALLPLLSGCVAAVLPLAAAGMIGKGEIDREQARRDIVAAGARDVPAAQAATESGVLAEYSGQGGAVETGSGSSAALQLQQYLSRFQRPAGTKAVPPYLDFTSFAIGQAQKIEAGAGARSAVLQPRFALEKPEMISCAGKPLAVMIDLDDKTAPDWLEADTLYWQRGLPEALSAMRAAKISVIWLSDQPALASDRIVSILSEAGLAAPDADDFLFLDRGGDDRKQARRWDAARSYCIVAAAGDKRADFDELYDYLRNPDGAITLEHMFGAGWFLTPPPLVAAPEPDTVEDQNVKAEKEG
;
A
#
# COMPACT_ATOMS: atom_id res chain seq x y z
N MET A 1 50.76 -71.32 -44.20
CA MET A 1 50.95 -70.64 -42.91
C MET A 1 49.66 -70.78 -42.10
N LYS A 2 49.71 -71.56 -41.01
CA LYS A 2 48.63 -71.79 -40.03
C LYS A 2 49.28 -71.79 -38.64
N PRO A 3 48.69 -71.15 -37.62
CA PRO A 3 48.91 -71.53 -36.22
C PRO A 3 47.57 -72.04 -35.66
N VAL A 4 47.44 -73.31 -35.26
CA VAL A 4 47.82 -73.92 -33.97
C VAL A 4 47.29 -73.13 -32.78
N LEU A 5 46.18 -73.60 -32.20
CA LEU A 5 45.67 -73.18 -30.90
C LEU A 5 45.63 -74.42 -29.99
N HIS A 6 46.52 -74.48 -29.00
CA HIS A 6 46.47 -75.45 -27.91
C HIS A 6 45.74 -74.83 -26.72
N ARG A 7 44.72 -75.53 -26.22
CA ARG A 7 44.19 -75.36 -24.86
C ARG A 7 45.27 -75.77 -23.86
N LEU A 8 45.32 -75.15 -22.68
CA LEU A 8 45.40 -75.84 -21.38
C LEU A 8 45.49 -74.84 -20.20
N PHE A 9 44.62 -75.09 -19.20
CA PHE A 9 44.67 -74.82 -17.75
C PHE A 9 44.65 -73.41 -17.14
N LEU A 10 43.58 -73.20 -16.36
CA LEU A 10 43.50 -72.37 -15.16
C LEU A 10 44.21 -73.11 -13.99
N PRO A 11 44.81 -72.39 -13.02
CA PRO A 11 44.17 -72.39 -11.71
C PRO A 11 44.23 -71.05 -10.93
N LEU A 12 43.13 -70.87 -10.19
CA LEU A 12 42.90 -70.16 -8.93
C LEU A 12 44.14 -69.93 -8.03
N ALA A 13 44.34 -68.71 -7.52
CA ALA A 13 44.25 -68.38 -6.07
C ALA A 13 44.83 -67.01 -5.67
N LEU A 14 44.19 -66.45 -4.62
CA LEU A 14 44.68 -65.52 -3.58
C LEU A 14 44.67 -64.00 -3.83
N LEU A 15 43.61 -63.37 -3.30
CA LEU A 15 43.57 -61.98 -2.81
C LEU A 15 44.59 -61.77 -1.67
N PRO A 16 45.15 -60.55 -1.54
CA PRO A 16 44.90 -59.78 -0.32
C PRO A 16 44.62 -58.28 -0.55
N LEU A 17 43.53 -57.84 0.07
CA LEU A 17 43.39 -56.67 0.96
C LEU A 17 44.08 -55.33 0.58
N LEU A 18 43.24 -54.42 0.07
CA LEU A 18 42.99 -53.06 0.58
C LEU A 18 44.19 -52.24 1.13
N SER A 19 44.63 -51.26 0.36
CA SER A 19 45.10 -49.98 0.90
C SER A 19 44.76 -48.80 -0.03
N GLY A 20 43.65 -48.13 0.29
CA GLY A 20 43.50 -46.67 0.18
C GLY A 20 43.62 -46.00 -1.20
N CYS A 21 42.55 -46.07 -2.00
CA CYS A 21 42.15 -44.92 -2.81
C CYS A 21 40.87 -44.36 -2.18
N VAL A 22 40.99 -43.29 -1.40
CA VAL A 22 39.83 -42.45 -1.08
C VAL A 22 39.48 -41.73 -2.38
N ALA A 23 38.62 -42.36 -3.18
CA ALA A 23 37.86 -41.64 -4.18
C ALA A 23 36.98 -40.65 -3.39
N ALA A 24 37.35 -39.38 -3.45
CA ALA A 24 36.47 -38.30 -3.03
C ALA A 24 35.22 -38.39 -3.91
N VAL A 25 34.18 -39.03 -3.39
CA VAL A 25 32.82 -38.89 -3.91
C VAL A 25 32.44 -37.45 -3.59
N LEU A 26 32.76 -36.54 -4.50
CA LEU A 26 32.14 -35.23 -4.54
C LEU A 26 30.64 -35.50 -4.64
N PRO A 27 29.81 -35.11 -3.66
CA PRO A 27 28.40 -35.00 -3.93
C PRO A 27 28.30 -33.97 -5.06
N LEU A 28 27.97 -34.43 -6.26
CA LEU A 28 27.38 -33.57 -7.26
C LEU A 28 26.05 -33.11 -6.66
N ALA A 29 26.13 -32.03 -5.89
CA ALA A 29 24.99 -31.23 -5.47
C ALA A 29 24.44 -30.51 -6.71
N ALA A 30 23.89 -31.29 -7.64
CA ALA A 30 22.98 -30.82 -8.66
C ALA A 30 21.58 -30.89 -8.06
N ALA A 31 21.25 -29.94 -7.19
CA ALA A 31 19.91 -29.77 -6.67
C ALA A 31 19.63 -28.28 -6.45
N GLY A 32 19.09 -27.66 -7.49
CA GLY A 32 18.18 -26.52 -7.37
C GLY A 32 18.77 -25.20 -6.93
N MET A 33 19.50 -24.53 -7.83
CA MET A 33 19.30 -23.08 -7.93
C MET A 33 17.88 -22.86 -8.47
N ILE A 34 16.87 -22.93 -7.59
CA ILE A 34 15.61 -22.22 -7.83
C ILE A 34 16.05 -20.77 -7.81
N GLY A 35 16.26 -20.21 -9.00
CA GLY A 35 16.50 -18.80 -9.17
C GLY A 35 15.40 -18.07 -8.41
N LYS A 36 15.79 -17.31 -7.38
CA LYS A 36 15.01 -16.15 -6.99
C LYS A 36 14.92 -15.32 -8.26
N GLY A 37 13.86 -15.49 -9.03
CA GLY A 37 13.57 -14.62 -10.16
C GLY A 37 13.57 -13.22 -9.58
N GLU A 38 14.54 -12.41 -10.00
CA GLU A 38 14.60 -11.03 -9.60
C GLU A 38 13.28 -10.39 -10.02
N ILE A 39 12.59 -9.74 -9.06
CA ILE A 39 11.32 -9.10 -9.34
C ILE A 39 11.60 -7.94 -10.31
N ASP A 40 11.09 -8.05 -11.53
CA ASP A 40 11.20 -7.01 -12.55
C ASP A 40 10.20 -5.88 -12.27
N ARG A 41 10.62 -4.94 -11.41
CA ARG A 41 9.82 -3.78 -11.02
C ARG A 41 9.50 -2.86 -12.20
N GLU A 42 10.44 -2.73 -13.13
CA GLU A 42 10.27 -1.90 -14.33
C GLU A 42 9.19 -2.47 -15.25
N GLN A 43 9.16 -3.78 -15.43
CA GLN A 43 8.07 -4.44 -16.16
C GLN A 43 6.74 -4.28 -15.43
N ALA A 44 6.70 -4.53 -14.11
CA ALA A 44 5.48 -4.36 -13.33
C ALA A 44 4.93 -2.91 -13.41
N ARG A 45 5.82 -1.91 -13.39
CA ARG A 45 5.50 -0.49 -13.59
C ARG A 45 4.90 -0.22 -14.98
N ARG A 46 5.50 -0.75 -16.04
CA ARG A 46 4.91 -0.65 -17.40
C ARG A 46 3.52 -1.28 -17.47
N ASP A 47 3.35 -2.44 -16.85
CA ASP A 47 2.09 -3.18 -16.89
C ASP A 47 0.97 -2.50 -16.12
N ILE A 48 1.25 -1.94 -14.92
CA ILE A 48 0.23 -1.23 -14.13
C ILE A 48 -0.20 0.09 -14.81
N VAL A 49 0.74 0.81 -15.45
CA VAL A 49 0.43 2.01 -16.22
C VAL A 49 -0.38 1.67 -17.47
N ALA A 50 -0.03 0.58 -18.17
CA ALA A 50 -0.81 0.08 -19.31
C ALA A 50 -2.24 -0.35 -18.89
N ALA A 51 -2.42 -0.80 -17.65
CA ALA A 51 -3.72 -1.11 -17.07
C ALA A 51 -4.52 0.13 -16.65
N GLY A 52 -3.98 1.35 -16.83
CA GLY A 52 -4.70 2.61 -16.61
C GLY A 52 -4.27 3.38 -15.37
N ALA A 53 -3.26 2.91 -14.62
CA ALA A 53 -2.68 3.72 -13.56
C ALA A 53 -1.94 4.95 -14.12
N ARG A 54 -1.85 5.99 -13.30
CA ARG A 54 -0.97 7.14 -13.49
C ARG A 54 0.15 7.08 -12.47
N ASP A 55 1.35 7.49 -12.87
CA ASP A 55 2.46 7.66 -11.93
C ASP A 55 2.17 8.84 -11.00
N VAL A 56 2.61 8.76 -9.75
CA VAL A 56 2.50 9.84 -8.76
C VAL A 56 3.89 10.38 -8.43
N PRO A 57 4.48 11.21 -9.30
CA PRO A 57 5.74 11.88 -8.98
C PRO A 57 5.49 12.93 -7.89
N ALA A 58 6.42 13.06 -6.94
CA ALA A 58 6.47 14.31 -6.18
C ALA A 58 6.96 15.43 -7.09
N ALA A 59 6.37 16.62 -6.92
CA ALA A 59 6.95 17.83 -7.44
C ALA A 59 8.35 18.04 -6.85
N GLN A 60 9.30 18.47 -7.67
CA GLN A 60 10.59 18.94 -7.17
C GLN A 60 10.31 20.16 -6.29
N ALA A 61 10.64 20.05 -4.99
CA ALA A 61 10.25 21.00 -3.97
C ALA A 61 10.53 22.46 -4.39
N ALA A 62 9.46 23.22 -4.64
CA ALA A 62 9.49 24.65 -4.40
C ALA A 62 9.56 24.82 -2.88
N THR A 63 10.58 25.54 -2.43
CA THR A 63 10.84 25.80 -1.01
C THR A 63 9.84 26.83 -0.49
N GLU A 64 8.60 26.43 -0.23
CA GLU A 64 7.64 27.25 0.50
C GLU A 64 7.12 26.47 1.70
N SER A 65 7.57 26.90 2.88
CA SER A 65 7.14 26.36 4.17
C SER A 65 5.71 26.82 4.45
N GLY A 66 4.73 25.95 4.15
CA GLY A 66 3.35 26.09 4.62
C GLY A 66 3.29 26.09 6.15
N VAL A 67 2.38 26.89 6.71
CA VAL A 67 2.15 26.96 8.16
C VAL A 67 1.42 25.68 8.59
N LEU A 68 2.16 24.75 9.20
CA LEU A 68 1.59 23.52 9.75
C LEU A 68 0.81 23.83 11.04
N ALA A 69 -0.51 23.95 10.94
CA ALA A 69 -1.40 23.90 12.10
C ALA A 69 -1.86 22.45 12.30
N GLU A 70 -1.59 21.88 13.47
CA GLU A 70 -2.05 20.54 13.84
C GLU A 70 -3.51 20.62 14.32
N TYR A 71 -4.43 20.01 13.59
CA TYR A 71 -5.86 19.94 13.97
C TYR A 71 -6.19 18.58 14.60
N SER A 72 -7.16 18.52 15.50
CA SER A 72 -7.44 17.36 16.36
C SER A 72 -7.55 16.01 15.62
N GLY A 73 -6.50 15.18 15.67
CA GLY A 73 -6.46 13.85 15.03
C GLY A 73 -6.03 13.87 13.56
N GLN A 74 -5.99 15.06 12.97
CA GLN A 74 -5.49 15.33 11.63
C GLN A 74 -4.03 15.83 11.75
N GLY A 75 -3.23 15.62 10.72
CA GLY A 75 -1.86 16.08 10.59
C GLY A 75 -1.81 17.60 10.39
N GLY A 76 -0.90 18.03 9.52
CA GLY A 76 -0.85 19.44 9.11
C GLY A 76 -1.98 19.80 8.15
N ALA A 77 -1.98 21.08 7.75
CA ALA A 77 -2.91 21.66 6.80
C ALA A 77 -2.15 22.16 5.55
N VAL A 78 -2.81 22.09 4.40
CA VAL A 78 -2.36 22.72 3.15
C VAL A 78 -3.49 23.57 2.57
N GLU A 79 -3.16 24.79 2.16
CA GLU A 79 -4.07 25.69 1.45
C GLU A 79 -3.97 25.42 -0.05
N THR A 80 -5.09 25.11 -0.71
CA THR A 80 -5.09 24.86 -2.15
C THR A 80 -5.30 26.17 -2.91
N GLY A 81 -4.31 27.07 -2.93
CA GLY A 81 -4.41 28.33 -3.70
C GLY A 81 -3.36 29.41 -3.35
N SER A 82 -2.86 30.12 -4.37
CA SER A 82 -1.74 31.07 -4.33
C SER A 82 -2.14 32.48 -3.84
N GLY A 83 -1.47 33.02 -2.80
CA GLY A 83 -1.29 34.48 -2.61
C GLY A 83 -1.30 35.11 -1.20
N SER A 84 -0.10 35.30 -0.62
CA SER A 84 0.42 36.48 0.13
C SER A 84 0.21 36.71 1.66
N SER A 85 1.38 36.80 2.31
CA SER A 85 1.81 37.63 3.47
C SER A 85 1.75 37.06 4.90
N ALA A 86 2.71 36.16 5.20
CA ALA A 86 3.18 35.87 6.55
C ALA A 86 4.34 36.80 6.95
N ALA A 87 4.27 37.40 8.14
CA ALA A 87 5.44 37.63 9.02
C ALA A 87 5.11 38.37 10.33
N LEU A 88 4.04 39.17 10.41
CA LEU A 88 3.82 40.08 11.56
C LEU A 88 2.80 39.61 12.62
N GLN A 89 2.06 38.52 12.40
CA GLN A 89 1.09 37.99 13.37
C GLN A 89 1.59 36.80 14.20
N LEU A 90 2.73 36.21 13.83
CA LEU A 90 3.18 34.92 14.36
C LEU A 90 3.58 35.00 15.85
N GLN A 91 4.14 36.11 16.32
CA GLN A 91 4.65 36.19 17.70
C GLN A 91 3.56 36.47 18.76
N GLN A 92 2.43 37.08 18.37
CA GLN A 92 1.29 37.31 19.28
C GLN A 92 0.28 36.14 19.32
N TYR A 93 0.34 35.21 18.36
CA TYR A 93 -0.48 33.99 18.33
C TYR A 93 0.16 32.85 19.14
N LEU A 94 1.48 32.68 19.05
CA LEU A 94 2.23 31.58 19.69
C LEU A 94 2.16 31.56 21.23
N SER A 95 1.77 32.67 21.88
CA SER A 95 1.62 32.74 23.34
C SER A 95 0.28 32.20 23.86
N ARG A 96 -0.63 31.72 22.99
CA ARG A 96 -1.97 31.22 23.38
C ARG A 96 -2.15 29.70 23.26
N PHE A 97 -1.17 28.97 22.70
CA PHE A 97 -1.29 27.53 22.38
C PHE A 97 -0.46 26.59 23.25
N GLN A 98 0.05 27.04 24.40
CA GLN A 98 0.42 26.08 25.45
C GLN A 98 -0.87 25.54 26.10
N ARG A 99 -1.57 24.67 25.37
CA ARG A 99 -2.57 23.74 25.93
C ARG A 99 -1.87 22.42 26.29
N PRO A 100 -2.30 21.76 27.38
CA PRO A 100 -1.57 20.65 27.95
C PRO A 100 -1.65 19.42 27.04
N ALA A 101 -0.57 18.64 27.03
CA ALA A 101 -0.47 17.38 26.30
C ALA A 101 -1.58 16.41 26.74
N GLY A 102 -2.63 16.30 25.94
CA GLY A 102 -3.55 15.16 25.99
C GLY A 102 -2.78 13.87 25.66
N THR A 103 -3.29 12.73 26.13
CA THR A 103 -2.78 11.40 25.77
C THR A 103 -2.59 11.31 24.25
N LYS A 104 -1.36 11.09 23.77
CA LYS A 104 -1.08 11.00 22.33
C LYS A 104 -1.95 9.90 21.72
N ALA A 105 -2.99 10.29 21.00
CA ALA A 105 -3.80 9.35 20.22
C ALA A 105 -2.90 8.61 19.24
N VAL A 106 -3.08 7.29 19.13
CA VAL A 106 -2.33 6.43 18.20
C VAL A 106 -2.62 6.89 16.76
N PRO A 107 -1.60 7.09 15.90
CA PRO A 107 -1.80 7.46 14.50
C PRO A 107 -2.72 6.45 13.78
N PRO A 108 -3.75 6.89 13.02
CA PRO A 108 -4.76 5.99 12.46
C PRO A 108 -4.23 4.93 11.49
N TYR A 109 -3.09 5.19 10.83
CA TYR A 109 -2.47 4.28 9.86
C TYR A 109 -1.43 3.34 10.47
N LEU A 110 -1.18 3.39 11.78
CA LEU A 110 -0.07 2.65 12.40
C LEU A 110 -0.17 1.13 12.19
N ASP A 111 -1.34 0.54 12.38
CA ASP A 111 -1.53 -0.91 12.26
C ASP A 111 -1.39 -1.37 10.79
N PHE A 112 -1.94 -0.59 9.86
CA PHE A 112 -1.80 -0.79 8.42
C PHE A 112 -0.32 -0.78 7.99
N THR A 113 0.44 0.23 8.42
CA THR A 113 1.87 0.36 8.13
C THR A 113 2.68 -0.78 8.73
N SER A 114 2.41 -1.12 10.00
CA SER A 114 3.13 -2.18 10.71
C SER A 114 2.91 -3.54 10.03
N PHE A 115 1.67 -3.80 9.60
CA PHE A 115 1.36 -5.02 8.86
C PHE A 115 2.06 -5.08 7.51
N ALA A 116 2.02 -3.99 6.72
CA ALA A 116 2.65 -3.94 5.40
C ALA A 116 4.16 -4.16 5.47
N ILE A 117 4.86 -3.49 6.40
CA ILE A 117 6.30 -3.67 6.64
C ILE A 117 6.59 -5.12 7.09
N GLY A 118 5.74 -5.69 7.95
CA GLY A 118 5.87 -7.09 8.36
C GLY A 118 5.75 -8.08 7.21
N GLN A 119 4.97 -7.77 6.15
CA GLN A 119 4.90 -8.60 4.94
C GLN A 119 6.19 -8.52 4.11
N ALA A 120 6.78 -7.32 3.97
CA ALA A 120 8.08 -7.16 3.32
C ALA A 120 9.18 -7.96 4.03
N GLN A 121 9.24 -7.89 5.36
CA GLN A 121 10.19 -8.67 6.17
C GLN A 121 10.02 -10.18 6.00
N LYS A 122 8.77 -10.67 5.90
CA LYS A 122 8.50 -12.08 5.62
C LYS A 122 9.04 -12.53 4.26
N ILE A 123 8.85 -11.72 3.22
CA ILE A 123 9.41 -11.97 1.88
C ILE A 123 10.94 -12.04 1.93
N GLU A 124 11.58 -11.11 2.62
CA GLU A 124 13.05 -11.10 2.79
C GLU A 124 13.54 -12.35 3.52
N ALA A 125 12.80 -12.81 4.52
CA ALA A 125 13.05 -14.06 5.24
C ALA A 125 12.73 -15.34 4.43
N GLY A 126 12.30 -15.21 3.18
CA GLY A 126 11.98 -16.34 2.30
C GLY A 126 10.60 -16.95 2.49
N ALA A 127 9.74 -16.35 3.32
CA ALA A 127 8.33 -16.69 3.37
C ALA A 127 7.58 -16.01 2.20
N GLY A 128 6.41 -16.54 1.82
CA GLY A 128 5.54 -15.88 0.84
C GLY A 128 4.73 -14.73 1.46
N ALA A 129 4.38 -13.73 0.65
CA ALA A 129 3.37 -12.73 0.99
C ALA A 129 1.97 -13.23 0.61
N ARG A 130 0.95 -12.67 1.26
CA ARG A 130 -0.45 -12.88 0.90
C ARG A 130 -1.01 -11.57 0.37
N SER A 131 -1.76 -11.65 -0.73
CA SER A 131 -2.45 -10.47 -1.25
C SER A 131 -3.68 -10.14 -0.39
N ALA A 132 -4.01 -8.85 -0.31
CA ALA A 132 -5.24 -8.30 0.21
C ALA A 132 -6.36 -8.23 -0.84
N VAL A 133 -6.11 -8.63 -2.10
CA VAL A 133 -7.11 -8.56 -3.18
C VAL A 133 -7.65 -9.94 -3.53
N LEU A 134 -8.97 -10.09 -3.49
CA LEU A 134 -9.69 -11.30 -3.87
C LEU A 134 -9.61 -11.53 -5.39
N GLN A 135 -9.62 -12.79 -5.81
CA GLN A 135 -9.74 -13.13 -7.23
C GLN A 135 -11.10 -12.66 -7.79
N PRO A 136 -11.20 -12.32 -9.09
CA PRO A 136 -12.45 -11.84 -9.68
C PRO A 136 -13.64 -12.80 -9.60
N ARG A 137 -13.36 -14.09 -9.45
CA ARG A 137 -14.37 -15.13 -9.26
C ARG A 137 -13.96 -15.95 -8.06
N PHE A 138 -14.51 -15.63 -6.91
CA PHE A 138 -14.30 -16.37 -5.67
C PHE A 138 -15.63 -16.90 -5.14
N ALA A 139 -15.57 -17.99 -4.38
CA ALA A 139 -16.69 -18.46 -3.58
C ALA A 139 -16.58 -17.83 -2.19
N LEU A 140 -17.66 -17.28 -1.65
CA LEU A 140 -17.63 -16.64 -0.33
C LEU A 140 -17.24 -17.61 0.77
N GLU A 141 -17.58 -18.89 0.62
CA GLU A 141 -17.25 -19.96 1.56
C GLU A 141 -15.74 -20.26 1.58
N LYS A 142 -15.03 -19.90 0.52
CA LYS A 142 -13.60 -20.14 0.35
C LYS A 142 -12.98 -18.99 -0.45
N PRO A 143 -12.75 -17.83 0.18
CA PRO A 143 -12.14 -16.69 -0.50
C PRO A 143 -10.73 -17.04 -0.96
N GLU A 144 -10.44 -16.74 -2.22
CA GLU A 144 -9.11 -16.96 -2.80
C GLU A 144 -8.52 -15.60 -3.19
N MET A 145 -7.30 -15.35 -2.74
CA MET A 145 -6.58 -14.11 -3.04
C MET A 145 -5.81 -14.23 -4.36
N ILE A 146 -5.57 -13.10 -5.01
CA ILE A 146 -4.67 -13.04 -6.17
C ILE A 146 -3.25 -13.42 -5.73
N SER A 147 -2.55 -14.21 -6.56
CA SER A 147 -1.18 -14.64 -6.26
C SER A 147 -0.19 -13.47 -6.27
N CYS A 148 0.72 -13.47 -5.29
CA CYS A 148 1.82 -12.53 -5.16
C CYS A 148 3.12 -12.96 -5.84
N ALA A 149 3.19 -14.20 -6.35
CA ALA A 149 4.44 -14.75 -6.89
C ALA A 149 4.99 -13.89 -8.03
N GLY A 150 6.26 -13.48 -7.92
CA GLY A 150 6.99 -12.72 -8.94
C GLY A 150 6.61 -11.24 -9.05
N LYS A 151 5.81 -10.69 -8.12
CA LYS A 151 5.34 -9.31 -8.17
C LYS A 151 5.99 -8.44 -7.10
N PRO A 152 6.29 -7.16 -7.39
CA PRO A 152 6.64 -6.19 -6.36
C PRO A 152 5.51 -5.99 -5.35
N LEU A 153 5.86 -5.63 -4.12
CA LEU A 153 4.89 -5.34 -3.08
C LEU A 153 4.29 -3.95 -3.25
N ALA A 154 3.00 -3.84 -2.97
CA ALA A 154 2.31 -2.58 -2.85
C ALA A 154 1.33 -2.59 -1.68
N VAL A 155 0.94 -1.39 -1.24
CA VAL A 155 -0.30 -1.18 -0.50
C VAL A 155 -1.28 -0.40 -1.36
N MET A 156 -2.56 -0.48 -0.99
CA MET A 156 -3.62 0.30 -1.62
C MET A 156 -4.29 1.22 -0.60
N ILE A 157 -4.56 2.46 -0.95
CA ILE A 157 -5.21 3.44 -0.07
C ILE A 157 -6.35 4.11 -0.82
N ASP A 158 -7.56 4.01 -0.27
CA ASP A 158 -8.71 4.75 -0.77
C ASP A 158 -8.57 6.25 -0.44
N LEU A 159 -8.87 7.11 -1.41
CA LEU A 159 -8.80 8.56 -1.26
C LEU A 159 -10.16 9.21 -0.99
N ASP A 160 -11.28 8.52 -1.21
CA ASP A 160 -12.57 9.18 -1.31
C ASP A 160 -13.26 9.30 0.04
N ASP A 161 -13.36 10.53 0.54
CA ASP A 161 -14.32 10.83 1.60
C ASP A 161 -15.70 11.08 0.98
N LYS A 162 -16.65 10.15 1.16
CA LYS A 162 -18.06 10.34 0.74
C LYS A 162 -18.93 10.98 1.82
N THR A 163 -18.37 11.25 2.99
CA THR A 163 -19.08 11.80 4.16
C THR A 163 -18.83 13.29 4.36
N ALA A 164 -17.79 13.83 3.71
CA ALA A 164 -17.41 15.24 3.75
C ALA A 164 -17.67 15.95 2.40
N PRO A 165 -17.60 17.30 2.39
CA PRO A 165 -17.53 18.07 1.15
C PRO A 165 -16.41 17.55 0.23
N ASP A 166 -16.55 17.80 -1.07
CA ASP A 166 -15.57 17.34 -2.06
C ASP A 166 -14.18 17.91 -1.74
N TRP A 167 -13.30 17.03 -1.24
CA TRP A 167 -11.95 17.38 -0.84
C TRP A 167 -11.12 17.89 -2.02
N LEU A 168 -11.50 17.57 -3.26
CA LEU A 168 -10.76 18.04 -4.44
C LEU A 168 -10.87 19.57 -4.61
N GLU A 169 -12.03 20.11 -4.21
CA GLU A 169 -12.40 21.53 -4.35
C GLU A 169 -12.26 22.32 -3.03
N ALA A 170 -11.82 21.67 -1.95
CA ALA A 170 -11.69 22.30 -0.65
C ALA A 170 -10.51 23.28 -0.59
N ASP A 171 -10.76 24.51 -0.16
CA ASP A 171 -9.72 25.56 -0.01
C ASP A 171 -8.60 25.19 0.97
N THR A 172 -8.93 24.40 1.99
CA THR A 172 -7.99 23.91 2.98
C THR A 172 -8.20 22.42 3.18
N LEU A 173 -7.11 21.68 3.06
CA LEU A 173 -7.07 20.24 3.26
C LEU A 173 -6.21 19.88 4.45
N TYR A 174 -6.69 18.96 5.26
CA TYR A 174 -5.92 18.29 6.29
C TYR A 174 -5.63 16.86 5.86
N TRP A 175 -4.41 16.38 6.13
CA TRP A 175 -4.09 14.95 5.99
C TRP A 175 -4.16 14.25 7.34
N GLN A 176 -4.06 12.93 7.37
CA GLN A 176 -4.07 12.18 8.62
C GLN A 176 -2.72 12.24 9.36
N ARG A 177 -2.75 12.39 10.69
CA ARG A 177 -1.53 12.46 11.51
C ARG A 177 -0.70 11.18 11.33
N GLY A 178 0.61 11.34 11.07
CA GLY A 178 1.54 10.23 10.93
C GLY A 178 1.51 9.55 9.56
N LEU A 179 0.64 9.97 8.64
CA LEU A 179 0.53 9.38 7.31
C LEU A 179 1.79 9.62 6.45
N PRO A 180 2.38 10.85 6.36
CA PRO A 180 3.62 11.04 5.62
C PRO A 180 4.76 10.13 6.09
N GLU A 181 4.92 9.97 7.40
CA GLU A 181 5.95 9.10 8.00
C GLU A 181 5.68 7.62 7.71
N ALA A 182 4.41 7.20 7.79
CA ALA A 182 3.98 5.86 7.42
C ALA A 182 4.29 5.52 5.95
N LEU A 183 3.97 6.43 5.03
CA LEU A 183 4.25 6.26 3.60
C LEU A 183 5.76 6.20 3.33
N SER A 184 6.53 7.08 3.97
CA SER A 184 8.00 7.08 3.87
C SER A 184 8.60 5.73 4.35
N ALA A 185 8.12 5.20 5.48
CA ALA A 185 8.58 3.92 6.01
C ALA A 185 8.25 2.74 5.07
N MET A 186 7.06 2.73 4.45
CA MET A 186 6.68 1.70 3.47
C MET A 186 7.54 1.76 2.20
N ARG A 187 7.80 2.97 1.67
CA ARG A 187 8.68 3.17 0.51
C ARG A 187 10.11 2.71 0.80
N ALA A 188 10.64 3.00 2.00
CA ALA A 188 11.95 2.51 2.43
C ALA A 188 12.02 0.96 2.49
N ALA A 189 10.89 0.30 2.76
CA ALA A 189 10.72 -1.15 2.67
C ALA A 189 10.42 -1.67 1.25
N LYS A 190 10.59 -0.83 0.21
CA LYS A 190 10.31 -1.14 -1.21
C LYS A 190 8.86 -1.52 -1.50
N ILE A 191 7.94 -1.01 -0.70
CA ILE A 191 6.49 -1.18 -0.88
C ILE A 191 5.96 0.07 -1.60
N SER A 192 5.41 -0.13 -2.79
CA SER A 192 4.75 0.93 -3.57
C SER A 192 3.40 1.33 -2.96
N VAL A 193 2.98 2.59 -3.15
CA VAL A 193 1.67 3.08 -2.75
C VAL A 193 0.77 3.20 -3.97
N ILE A 194 -0.39 2.55 -3.92
CA ILE A 194 -1.41 2.64 -4.96
C ILE A 194 -2.62 3.38 -4.39
N TRP A 195 -2.83 4.61 -4.84
CA TRP A 195 -3.99 5.42 -4.50
C TRP A 195 -5.17 5.03 -5.38
N LEU A 196 -6.34 4.84 -4.78
CA LEU A 196 -7.58 4.48 -5.49
C LEU A 196 -8.64 5.54 -5.22
N SER A 197 -9.31 6.01 -6.28
CA SER A 197 -10.38 7.01 -6.18
C SER A 197 -11.44 6.79 -7.26
N ASP A 198 -12.66 7.28 -7.00
CA ASP A 198 -13.75 7.46 -7.95
C ASP A 198 -13.71 8.83 -8.63
N GLN A 199 -12.74 9.69 -8.33
CA GLN A 199 -12.52 10.92 -9.08
C GLN A 199 -12.21 10.58 -10.55
N PRO A 200 -12.70 11.39 -11.51
CA PRO A 200 -12.51 11.11 -12.93
C PRO A 200 -11.03 11.24 -13.32
N ALA A 201 -10.59 10.47 -14.32
CA ALA A 201 -9.21 10.47 -14.80
C ALA A 201 -8.66 11.87 -15.18
N LEU A 202 -9.55 12.79 -15.56
CA LEU A 202 -9.22 14.18 -15.85
C LEU A 202 -8.74 14.97 -14.63
N ALA A 203 -9.05 14.53 -13.41
CA ALA A 203 -8.59 15.14 -12.15
C ALA A 203 -7.16 14.72 -11.75
N SER A 204 -6.49 13.86 -12.52
CA SER A 204 -5.19 13.28 -12.17
C SER A 204 -4.14 14.33 -11.79
N ASP A 205 -3.92 15.35 -12.62
CA ASP A 205 -2.90 16.36 -12.36
C ASP A 205 -3.16 17.12 -11.05
N ARG A 206 -4.43 17.45 -10.77
CA ARG A 206 -4.84 18.12 -9.53
C ARG A 206 -4.60 17.23 -8.30
N ILE A 207 -4.99 15.96 -8.38
CA ILE A 207 -4.80 15.00 -7.28
C ILE A 207 -3.31 14.77 -7.01
N VAL A 208 -2.50 14.61 -8.06
CA VAL A 208 -1.04 14.46 -7.91
C VAL A 208 -0.43 15.70 -7.26
N SER A 209 -0.87 16.91 -7.61
CA SER A 209 -0.43 18.16 -6.96
C SER A 209 -0.76 18.14 -5.47
N ILE A 210 -2.02 17.84 -5.10
CA ILE A 210 -2.46 17.77 -3.70
C ILE A 210 -1.63 16.74 -2.92
N LEU A 211 -1.44 15.55 -3.46
CA LEU A 211 -0.63 14.50 -2.82
C LEU A 211 0.82 14.97 -2.62
N SER A 212 1.39 15.69 -3.59
CA SER A 212 2.74 16.24 -3.47
C SER A 212 2.83 17.36 -2.42
N GLU A 213 1.89 18.30 -2.43
CA GLU A 213 1.86 19.45 -1.52
C GLU A 213 1.62 19.02 -0.07
N ALA A 214 0.80 17.99 0.14
CA ALA A 214 0.58 17.37 1.45
C ALA A 214 1.76 16.49 1.92
N GLY A 215 2.83 16.37 1.14
CA GLY A 215 3.97 15.49 1.44
C GLY A 215 3.63 14.01 1.40
N LEU A 216 2.53 13.65 0.74
CA LEU A 216 2.05 12.27 0.58
C LEU A 216 2.63 11.60 -0.67
N ALA A 217 3.19 12.34 -1.63
CA ALA A 217 4.01 11.81 -2.72
C ALA A 217 5.51 11.90 -2.38
N ALA A 218 6.34 11.07 -3.02
CA ALA A 218 7.80 11.13 -2.87
C ALA A 218 8.52 11.15 -4.23
N PRO A 219 9.65 11.85 -4.36
CA PRO A 219 10.46 11.79 -5.57
C PRO A 219 10.94 10.36 -5.82
N ASP A 220 10.97 9.96 -7.09
CA ASP A 220 11.47 8.65 -7.55
C ASP A 220 10.73 7.43 -6.93
N ALA A 221 9.55 7.64 -6.33
CA ALA A 221 8.72 6.56 -5.83
C ALA A 221 7.95 5.88 -6.98
N ASP A 222 7.88 4.55 -6.94
CA ASP A 222 7.00 3.74 -7.79
C ASP A 222 5.56 3.77 -7.23
N ASP A 223 4.99 4.97 -7.09
CA ASP A 223 3.62 5.15 -6.60
C ASP A 223 2.67 5.44 -7.74
N PHE A 224 1.43 4.97 -7.58
CA PHE A 224 0.45 4.93 -8.65
C PHE A 224 -0.90 5.48 -8.19
N LEU A 225 -1.64 6.05 -9.14
CA LEU A 225 -3.00 6.57 -8.94
C LEU A 225 -3.95 5.89 -9.93
N PHE A 226 -4.98 5.24 -9.41
CA PHE A 226 -6.10 4.68 -10.17
C PHE A 226 -7.35 5.56 -9.99
N LEU A 227 -7.78 6.15 -11.10
CA LEU A 227 -8.96 7.02 -11.19
C LEU A 227 -10.04 6.38 -12.03
N ASP A 228 -11.25 6.93 -11.95
CA ASP A 228 -12.36 6.53 -12.80
C ASP A 228 -12.08 6.86 -14.28
N ARG A 229 -12.07 5.81 -15.11
CA ARG A 229 -11.85 5.89 -16.56
C ARG A 229 -13.15 6.13 -17.33
N GLY A 230 -14.29 6.24 -16.65
CA GLY A 230 -15.62 6.42 -17.21
C GLY A 230 -16.26 5.12 -17.71
N GLY A 231 -17.52 5.23 -18.13
CA GLY A 231 -18.30 4.07 -18.57
C GLY A 231 -18.65 3.16 -17.39
N ASP A 232 -18.38 1.85 -17.54
CA ASP A 232 -18.65 0.83 -16.51
C ASP A 232 -17.43 0.56 -15.60
N ASP A 233 -16.50 1.50 -15.49
CA ASP A 233 -15.28 1.33 -14.70
C ASP A 233 -15.58 1.37 -13.20
N ARG A 234 -15.34 0.24 -12.51
CA ARG A 234 -15.61 0.08 -11.08
C ARG A 234 -14.32 0.04 -10.29
N LYS A 235 -14.31 0.57 -9.06
CA LYS A 235 -13.19 0.41 -8.12
C LYS A 235 -12.70 -1.03 -8.03
N GLN A 236 -13.62 -1.99 -7.97
CA GLN A 236 -13.25 -3.41 -7.93
C GLN A 236 -12.42 -3.85 -9.14
N ALA A 237 -12.77 -3.41 -10.34
CA ALA A 237 -12.00 -3.71 -11.55
C ALA A 237 -10.59 -3.09 -11.46
N ARG A 238 -10.49 -1.84 -10.98
CA ARG A 238 -9.21 -1.16 -10.75
C ARG A 238 -8.33 -1.90 -9.70
N ARG A 239 -8.92 -2.43 -8.62
CA ARG A 239 -8.21 -3.29 -7.64
C ARG A 239 -7.62 -4.54 -8.30
N TRP A 240 -8.42 -5.21 -9.13
CA TRP A 240 -7.94 -6.39 -9.87
C TRP A 240 -6.86 -6.03 -10.89
N ASP A 241 -7.01 -4.91 -11.60
CA ASP A 241 -6.04 -4.40 -12.56
C ASP A 241 -4.68 -4.15 -11.89
N ALA A 242 -4.68 -3.47 -10.75
CA ALA A 242 -3.48 -3.23 -9.94
C ALA A 242 -2.84 -4.54 -9.44
N ALA A 243 -3.65 -5.46 -8.91
CA ALA A 243 -3.19 -6.72 -8.33
C ALA A 243 -2.59 -7.70 -9.37
N ARG A 244 -2.83 -7.49 -10.67
CA ARG A 244 -2.19 -8.28 -11.73
C ARG A 244 -0.69 -8.00 -11.82
N SER A 245 -0.27 -6.76 -11.57
CA SER A 245 1.14 -6.34 -11.70
C SER A 245 1.85 -6.23 -10.35
N TYR A 246 1.13 -5.87 -9.28
CA TYR A 246 1.66 -5.73 -7.92
C TYR A 246 1.01 -6.71 -6.95
N CYS A 247 1.78 -7.20 -5.99
CA CYS A 247 1.25 -7.89 -4.82
C CYS A 247 0.77 -6.84 -3.81
N ILE A 248 -0.52 -6.49 -3.87
CA ILE A 248 -1.14 -5.62 -2.88
C ILE A 248 -1.25 -6.41 -1.59
N VAL A 249 -0.42 -6.10 -0.59
CA VAL A 249 -0.34 -6.85 0.69
C VAL A 249 -1.25 -6.28 1.78
N ALA A 250 -1.61 -5.01 1.66
CA ALA A 250 -2.54 -4.35 2.56
C ALA A 250 -3.35 -3.30 1.82
N ALA A 251 -4.60 -3.09 2.25
CA ALA A 251 -5.47 -2.04 1.79
C ALA A 251 -5.97 -1.21 2.99
N ALA A 252 -6.13 0.09 2.79
CA ALA A 252 -6.68 1.04 3.75
C ALA A 252 -7.87 1.80 3.12
N GLY A 253 -8.93 1.99 3.90
CA GLY A 253 -10.16 2.68 3.49
C GLY A 253 -11.09 2.90 4.68
N ASP A 254 -12.06 3.78 4.55
CA ASP A 254 -12.96 4.20 5.64
C ASP A 254 -14.23 3.35 5.73
N LYS A 255 -14.57 2.63 4.65
CA LYS A 255 -15.73 1.73 4.59
C LYS A 255 -15.33 0.34 4.11
N ARG A 256 -16.18 -0.65 4.44
CA ARG A 256 -15.95 -2.05 4.04
C ARG A 256 -15.91 -2.24 2.51
N ALA A 257 -16.67 -1.43 1.77
CA ALA A 257 -16.70 -1.46 0.30
C ALA A 257 -15.39 -0.99 -0.36
N ASP A 258 -14.48 -0.40 0.40
CA ASP A 258 -13.15 -0.03 -0.11
C ASP A 258 -12.24 -1.25 -0.30
N PHE A 259 -12.62 -2.40 0.28
CA PHE A 259 -11.87 -3.64 0.16
C PHE A 259 -12.51 -4.61 -0.84
N ASP A 260 -13.84 -4.65 -0.92
CA ASP A 260 -14.57 -5.42 -1.92
C ASP A 260 -15.97 -4.83 -2.20
N GLU A 261 -16.35 -4.68 -3.48
CA GLU A 261 -17.65 -4.11 -3.87
C GLU A 261 -18.85 -4.90 -3.33
N LEU A 262 -18.69 -6.18 -3.00
CA LEU A 262 -19.73 -7.01 -2.38
C LEU A 262 -20.42 -6.31 -1.19
N TYR A 263 -19.66 -5.59 -0.36
CA TYR A 263 -20.18 -4.97 0.85
C TYR A 263 -21.27 -3.93 0.58
N ASP A 264 -21.29 -3.31 -0.61
CA ASP A 264 -22.36 -2.39 -1.03
C ASP A 264 -23.66 -3.13 -1.42
N TYR A 265 -23.58 -4.43 -1.68
CA TYR A 265 -24.70 -5.25 -2.18
C TYR A 265 -25.21 -6.29 -1.17
N LEU A 266 -24.63 -6.36 0.03
CA LEU A 266 -25.06 -7.27 1.07
C LEU A 266 -26.47 -6.94 1.55
N ARG A 267 -27.42 -7.86 1.34
CA ARG A 267 -28.77 -7.78 1.94
C ARG A 267 -28.75 -8.15 3.42
N ASN A 268 -27.87 -9.07 3.80
CA ASN A 268 -27.62 -9.47 5.18
C ASN A 268 -26.20 -9.00 5.55
N PRO A 269 -26.04 -8.16 6.60
CA PRO A 269 -24.71 -7.76 7.09
C PRO A 269 -23.76 -8.93 7.35
N ASP A 270 -24.27 -10.08 7.80
CA ASP A 270 -23.45 -11.28 8.07
C ASP A 270 -23.10 -12.07 6.81
N GLY A 271 -23.56 -11.65 5.63
CA GLY A 271 -23.36 -12.36 4.36
C GLY A 271 -21.90 -12.45 3.90
N ALA A 272 -21.00 -11.66 4.49
CA ALA A 272 -19.56 -11.65 4.21
C ALA A 272 -18.72 -12.07 5.44
N ILE A 273 -19.29 -12.80 6.41
CA ILE A 273 -18.59 -13.16 7.66
C ILE A 273 -17.27 -13.91 7.43
N THR A 274 -17.17 -14.68 6.35
CA THR A 274 -15.95 -15.39 5.95
C THR A 274 -14.83 -14.45 5.52
N LEU A 275 -15.12 -13.20 5.18
CA LEU A 275 -14.16 -12.16 4.84
C LEU A 275 -13.76 -11.32 6.05
N GLU A 276 -14.50 -11.36 7.16
CA GLU A 276 -14.22 -10.50 8.32
C GLU A 276 -12.84 -10.75 8.94
N HIS A 277 -12.28 -11.96 8.78
CA HIS A 277 -10.92 -12.28 9.23
C HIS A 277 -9.82 -11.49 8.49
N MET A 278 -10.14 -10.84 7.36
CA MET A 278 -9.21 -9.98 6.63
C MET A 278 -9.01 -8.62 7.34
N PHE A 279 -9.97 -8.16 8.14
CA PHE A 279 -9.83 -6.91 8.89
C PHE A 279 -8.76 -7.05 9.98
N GLY A 280 -7.79 -6.13 9.96
CA GLY A 280 -6.57 -6.21 10.77
C GLY A 280 -5.51 -7.20 10.23
N ALA A 281 -5.81 -7.91 9.15
CA ALA A 281 -4.95 -8.93 8.54
C ALA A 281 -4.79 -8.77 7.02
N GLY A 282 -4.83 -7.53 6.54
CA GLY A 282 -4.74 -7.18 5.12
C GLY A 282 -5.71 -6.05 4.74
N TRP A 283 -6.84 -5.94 5.43
CA TRP A 283 -7.79 -4.84 5.31
C TRP A 283 -7.79 -4.00 6.57
N PHE A 284 -7.64 -2.68 6.44
CA PHE A 284 -7.52 -1.79 7.58
C PHE A 284 -8.51 -0.65 7.43
N LEU A 285 -9.48 -0.60 8.34
CA LEU A 285 -10.39 0.54 8.44
C LEU A 285 -9.60 1.74 8.97
N THR A 286 -9.49 2.78 8.17
CA THR A 286 -8.76 4.02 8.47
C THR A 286 -9.64 5.21 8.10
N PRO A 287 -9.52 6.37 8.77
CA PRO A 287 -10.18 7.58 8.28
C PRO A 287 -9.67 7.94 6.87
N PRO A 288 -10.42 8.71 6.08
CA PRO A 288 -9.95 9.19 4.78
C PRO A 288 -8.60 9.90 4.89
N PRO A 289 -7.65 9.67 3.97
CA PRO A 289 -6.29 10.18 4.08
C PRO A 289 -6.20 11.71 3.99
N LEU A 290 -7.16 12.32 3.31
CA LEU A 290 -7.36 13.75 3.16
C LEU A 290 -8.80 14.09 3.57
N VAL A 291 -8.96 15.20 4.28
CA VAL A 291 -10.26 15.71 4.70
C VAL A 291 -10.32 17.22 4.49
N ALA A 292 -11.44 17.70 3.97
CA ALA A 292 -11.70 19.13 3.85
C ALA A 292 -11.79 19.79 5.24
N ALA A 293 -11.33 21.02 5.35
CA ALA A 293 -11.61 21.83 6.52
C ALA A 293 -13.14 21.95 6.74
N PRO A 294 -13.63 21.85 7.98
CA PRO A 294 -15.02 22.14 8.25
C PRO A 294 -15.31 23.59 7.85
N GLU A 295 -16.43 23.83 7.15
CA GLU A 295 -16.86 25.19 6.81
C GLU A 295 -17.00 26.02 8.10
N PRO A 296 -16.44 27.25 8.12
CA PRO A 296 -16.62 28.15 9.25
C PRO A 296 -18.05 28.70 9.21
N ASP A 297 -19.02 27.93 9.71
CA ASP A 297 -20.31 28.39 10.28
C ASP A 297 -21.24 27.21 10.62
N THR A 298 -20.95 26.52 11.72
CA THR A 298 -22.01 25.80 12.49
C THR A 298 -21.80 25.86 14.01
N VAL A 299 -20.78 26.59 14.50
CA VAL A 299 -20.49 26.68 15.95
C VAL A 299 -21.26 27.82 16.63
N GLU A 300 -21.85 28.77 15.89
CA GLU A 300 -22.49 29.95 16.49
C GLU A 300 -23.96 29.80 16.86
N ASP A 301 -24.68 28.76 16.42
CA ASP A 301 -26.14 28.68 16.63
C ASP A 301 -26.57 27.91 17.90
N GLN A 302 -25.61 27.40 18.70
CA GLN A 302 -25.94 26.76 19.99
C GLN A 302 -25.85 27.69 21.21
N ASN A 303 -25.20 28.86 21.09
CA ASN A 303 -25.11 29.82 22.19
C ASN A 303 -26.23 30.88 22.18
N VAL A 304 -26.90 31.12 21.04
CA VAL A 304 -27.97 32.13 20.97
C VAL A 304 -29.30 31.61 21.56
N LYS A 305 -29.48 30.29 21.67
CA LYS A 305 -30.70 29.71 22.25
C LYS A 305 -30.70 29.70 23.79
N ALA A 306 -29.54 29.83 24.44
CA ALA A 306 -29.43 29.85 25.90
C ALA A 306 -29.72 31.24 26.52
N GLU A 307 -29.62 32.34 25.76
CA GLU A 307 -29.88 33.69 26.26
C GLU A 307 -31.32 34.20 26.04
N LYS A 308 -32.19 33.40 25.39
CA LYS A 308 -33.62 33.75 25.20
C LYS A 308 -34.59 33.05 26.16
N GLU A 309 -34.09 32.23 27.08
CA GLU A 309 -34.91 31.56 28.11
C GLU A 309 -34.48 31.89 29.56
N GLY A 310 -33.67 32.94 29.76
CA GLY A 310 -33.27 33.46 31.07
C GLY A 310 -34.06 34.70 31.50
#